data_AF-A0A7Z9Y542-F1
#
_entry.id   AF-A0A7Z9Y542-F1
#
_cell.length_a   1.000
_cell.length_b   1.000
_cell.length_c   1.000
_cell.angle_alpha   90.00
_cell.angle_beta   90.00
_cell.angle_gamma   90.00
#
_symmetry.space_group_name_H-M   'P 1'
#
loop_
_entity.id
_entity.type
_entity.pdbx_description
1 polymer ?
#
loop_
_entity_poly.entity_id
_entity_poly.type
_entity_poly.pdbx_seq_one_letter_code
_entity_poly.pdbx_strand_id
1 'polypeptide(L)' 'MPGDCHYLEGNVNAKRRVVRVQELLEQIGLEPERVRMFNMSSAMAGEFAKAAAEMTEQITALGPNPLRKLVAGG' A
#
# COMPACT_ATOMS: atom_id res chain seq x y z
N MET A 1 9.56 -13.50 -0.24
CA MET A 1 10.62 -12.48 -0.35
C MET A 1 10.75 -12.01 -1.80
N PRO A 2 11.52 -10.95 -2.13
CA PRO A 2 11.87 -10.67 -3.53
C PRO A 2 12.45 -11.94 -4.16
N GLY A 3 11.92 -12.40 -5.30
CA GLY A 3 12.33 -13.66 -5.94
C GLY A 3 11.52 -14.92 -5.59
N ASP A 4 10.80 -14.98 -4.45
CA ASP A 4 9.93 -16.14 -4.12
C ASP A 4 8.58 -16.11 -4.84
N CYS A 5 8.45 -15.31 -5.90
CA CYS A 5 7.21 -15.30 -6.65
C CYS A 5 7.08 -16.64 -7.36
N HIS A 6 5.90 -17.27 -7.24
CA HIS A 6 5.58 -18.47 -8.02
C HIS A 6 5.78 -18.24 -9.54
N TYR A 7 5.63 -17.00 -9.98
CA TYR A 7 5.83 -16.53 -11.35
C TYR A 7 7.10 -15.69 -11.53
N LEU A 8 8.09 -15.85 -10.64
CA LEU A 8 9.42 -15.23 -10.62
C LEU A 8 9.44 -13.70 -10.45
N GLU A 9 8.83 -12.95 -11.36
CA GLU A 9 8.99 -11.50 -11.46
C GLU A 9 7.77 -10.69 -11.04
N GLY A 10 6.61 -11.33 -10.83
CA GLY A 10 5.35 -10.65 -10.53
C GLY A 10 5.43 -9.73 -9.30
N ASN A 11 6.13 -10.17 -8.25
CA ASN A 11 6.34 -9.37 -7.04
C ASN A 11 7.27 -8.17 -7.27
N VAL A 12 8.31 -8.31 -8.11
CA VAL A 12 9.22 -7.22 -8.47
C VAL A 12 8.48 -6.16 -9.29
N ASN A 13 7.66 -6.60 -10.25
CA ASN A 13 6.78 -5.72 -11.02
C ASN A 13 5.77 -4.98 -10.13
N ALA A 14 5.13 -5.68 -9.20
CA ALA A 14 4.21 -5.06 -8.24
C ALA A 14 4.92 -4.02 -7.37
N LYS A 15 6.14 -4.30 -6.88
CA LYS A 15 6.93 -3.34 -6.10
C LYS A 15 7.22 -2.07 -6.90
N ARG A 16 7.64 -2.20 -8.18
CA ARG A 16 7.85 -1.05 -9.07
C ARG A 16 6.58 -0.21 -9.25
N ARG A 17 5.43 -0.87 -9.43
CA ARG A 17 4.14 -0.18 -9.57
C ARG A 17 3.72 0.54 -8.29
N VAL A 18 3.96 -0.05 -7.13
CA VAL A 18 3.65 0.57 -5.83
C VAL A 18 4.48 1.83 -5.61
N VAL A 19 5.79 1.79 -5.89
CA VAL A 19 6.65 2.99 -5.84
C VAL A 19 6.13 4.05 -6.81
N ARG A 20 5.76 3.67 -8.03
CA ARG A 20 5.19 4.62 -8.99
C ARG A 20 3.88 5.24 -8.51
N VAL A 21 3.02 4.47 -7.86
CA VAL A 21 1.77 4.99 -7.29
C VAL A 21 2.05 5.96 -6.14
N GLN A 22 3.04 5.67 -5.29
CA GLN A 22 3.47 6.58 -4.22
C GLN A 22 3.92 7.94 -4.78
N GLU A 23 4.74 7.96 -5.83
CA GLU A 23 5.13 9.19 -6.54
C GLU A 23 3.92 9.94 -7.12
N LEU A 24 2.95 9.22 -7.68
CA LEU A 24 1.75 9.82 -8.27
C LEU A 24 0.85 10.42 -7.19
N LEU A 25 0.73 9.78 -6.03
CA LEU A 25 -0.01 10.31 -4.88
C LEU A 25 0.61 11.63 -4.42
N GLU A 26 1.94 11.67 -4.28
CA GLU A 26 2.66 12.90 -3.92
C GLU A 26 2.39 14.03 -4.93
N GLN A 27 2.44 13.73 -6.24
CA GLN A 27 2.22 14.71 -7.31
C GLN A 27 0.82 15.33 -7.27
N ILE A 28 -0.19 14.59 -6.80
CA ILE A 28 -1.56 15.10 -6.67
C ILE A 28 -1.86 15.63 -5.26
N GLY A 29 -0.84 15.80 -4.41
CA GLY A 29 -0.96 16.36 -3.07
C GLY A 29 -1.56 15.39 -2.04
N LEU A 30 -1.43 14.08 -2.25
CA LEU A 30 -1.80 13.04 -1.30
C LEU A 30 -0.57 12.40 -0.66
N GLU A 31 -0.77 11.89 0.55
CA GLU A 31 0.27 11.23 1.32
C GLU A 31 0.64 9.88 0.68
N PRO A 32 1.90 9.66 0.25
CA PRO A 32 2.35 8.41 -0.36
C PRO A 32 2.15 7.18 0.53
N GLU A 33 2.16 7.39 1.84
CA GLU A 33 1.89 6.42 2.90
C GLU A 33 0.53 5.71 2.76
N ARG A 34 -0.39 6.26 1.96
CA ARG A 34 -1.70 5.65 1.70
C ARG A 34 -1.63 4.32 0.93
N VAL A 35 -0.48 4.01 0.33
CA VAL A 35 -0.25 2.73 -0.37
C VAL A 35 1.09 2.13 0.07
N ARG A 36 1.09 0.83 0.39
CA ARG A 36 2.27 0.08 0.79
C ARG A 36 2.19 -1.37 0.30
N MET A 37 3.35 -1.98 0.08
CA MET A 37 3.47 -3.40 -0.28
C MET A 37 4.20 -4.16 0.82
N PHE A 38 3.68 -5.34 1.15
CA PHE A 38 4.30 -6.29 2.05
C PHE A 38 4.55 -7.61 1.30
N ASN A 39 5.74 -8.20 1.45
CA ASN A 39 6.07 -9.47 0.82
C ASN A 39 5.90 -10.59 1.85
N MET A 40 4.92 -11.47 1.63
CA MET A 40 4.56 -12.52 2.60
C MET A 40 4.41 -13.89 1.93
N SER A 41 4.68 -14.98 2.64
CA SER A 41 4.42 -16.36 2.22
C SER A 41 3.14 -16.86 2.89
N SER A 42 2.61 -18.00 2.43
CA SER A 42 1.40 -18.60 3.01
C SER A 42 1.54 -19.03 4.47
N ALA A 43 2.76 -19.21 4.97
CA ALA A 43 3.04 -19.61 6.34
C ALA A 43 3.10 -18.43 7.33
N MET A 44 3.10 -17.18 6.84
CA MET A 44 3.34 -15.98 7.66
C MET A 44 2.04 -15.31 8.14
N ALA A 45 1.16 -16.09 8.76
CA ALA A 45 -0.14 -15.59 9.25
C ALA A 45 0.01 -14.55 10.37
N GLY A 46 0.98 -14.73 11.28
CA GLY A 46 1.21 -13.80 12.40
C GLY A 46 1.76 -12.46 11.93
N GLU A 47 2.69 -12.48 10.98
CA GLU A 47 3.23 -11.28 10.33
C GLU A 47 2.13 -10.57 9.54
N PHE A 48 1.24 -11.32 8.87
CA PHE A 48 0.13 -10.72 8.14
C PHE A 48 -0.79 -9.93 9.06
N ALA A 49 -1.15 -10.50 10.21
CA ALA A 49 -1.95 -9.79 11.22
C ALA A 49 -1.28 -8.50 11.69
N LYS A 50 0.04 -8.54 11.93
CA LYS A 50 0.83 -7.35 12.32
C LYS A 50 0.87 -6.31 11.20
N ALA A 51 1.14 -6.70 9.96
CA ALA A 51 1.20 -5.80 8.82
C ALA A 51 -0.17 -5.14 8.54
N ALA A 52 -1.26 -5.89 8.68
CA ALA A 52 -2.61 -5.36 8.57
C ALA A 52 -2.93 -4.34 9.67
N ALA A 53 -2.53 -4.62 10.92
CA ALA A 53 -2.69 -3.69 12.03
C ALA A 53 -1.86 -2.40 11.82
N GLU A 54 -0.58 -2.53 11.46
CA GLU A 54 0.32 -1.40 11.17
C GLU A 54 -0.24 -0.52 10.04
N MET A 55 -0.68 -1.12 8.93
CA MET A 55 -1.26 -0.39 7.82
C MET A 55 -2.57 0.30 8.22
N THR A 56 -3.40 -0.35 9.04
CA THR A 56 -4.65 0.23 9.53
C THR A 56 -4.38 1.45 10.40
N GLU A 57 -3.45 1.33 11.36
CA GLU A 57 -3.06 2.44 12.24
C GLU A 57 -2.53 3.63 11.44
N GLN A 58 -1.65 3.37 10.46
CA GLN A 58 -1.10 4.38 9.58
C GLN A 58 -2.20 5.13 8.81
N ILE A 59 -3.14 4.42 8.18
CA ILE A 59 -4.24 5.05 7.43
C ILE A 59 -5.20 5.79 8.36
N THR A 60 -5.48 5.27 9.55
CA THR A 60 -6.31 5.95 10.54
C THR A 60 -5.68 7.27 10.97
N ALA A 61 -4.36 7.30 11.21
CA ALA A 61 -3.63 8.51 11.59
C ALA A 61 -3.63 9.58 10.47
N LEU A 62 -3.55 9.15 9.21
CA LEU A 62 -3.66 10.04 8.04
C LEU A 62 -5.08 10.60 7.81
N GLY A 63 -6.08 10.03 8.49
CA GLY A 63 -7.47 10.46 8.38
C GLY A 63 -8.12 10.17 7.02
N PRO A 64 -9.35 10.65 6.82
CA PRO A 64 -10.14 10.36 5.63
C PRO A 64 -9.49 10.94 4.37
N ASN A 65 -9.61 10.21 3.25
CA ASN A 65 -9.09 10.65 1.96
C ASN A 65 -9.71 12.02 1.57
N PRO A 66 -8.90 13.07 1.34
CA PRO A 66 -9.39 14.41 1.06
C PRO A 66 -10.16 14.49 -0.27
N LEU A 67 -9.90 13.60 -1.23
CA LEU A 67 -10.66 13.52 -2.49
C LEU A 67 -12.11 13.06 -2.29
N ARG A 68 -12.41 12.33 -1.20
CA ARG A 68 -13.79 11.90 -0.91
C ARG A 68 -14.71 13.09 -0.61
N LYS A 69 -14.17 14.18 -0.05
CA LYS A 69 -14.93 15.41 0.23
C LYS A 69 -15.27 16.17 -1.06
N LEU A 70 -14.41 16.09 -2.08
CA LEU A 70 -14.65 16.74 -3.38
C LEU A 70 -15.80 16.08 -4.15
N VAL A 71 -15.92 14.75 -4.08
CA VAL A 71 -16.97 14.01 -4.80
C VAL A 71 -18.33 14.08 -4.10
N ALA A 72 -18.37 14.18 -2.77
CA ALA A 72 -19.63 14.22 -2.00
C ALA A 72 -20.31 15.61 -1.95
N GLY A 73 -19.67 16.64 -2.50
CA GLY A 73 -20.19 18.02 -2.54
C GLY A 73 -20.48 18.55 -3.94
N GLY A 74 -20.53 17.67 -4.96
CA GLY A 74 -20.91 17.98 -6.34
C GLY A 74 -22.28 17.43 -6.70
#